data_AF-A0AAD4BEP9-F1
#
_entry.id   AF-A0AAD4BEP9-F1
#
_cell.length_a   1.000
_cell.length_b   1.000
_cell.length_c   1.000
_cell.angle_alpha   90.00
_cell.angle_beta   90.00
_cell.angle_gamma   90.00
#
_symmetry.space_group_name_H-M   'P 1'
#
loop_
_entity.id
_entity.type
_entity.pdbx_description
1 polymer ?
#
loop_
_entity_poly.entity_id
_entity_poly.type
_entity_poly.pdbx_seq_one_letter_code
_entity_poly.pdbx_strand_id
1 'polypeptide(L)'
;MPSTNSAKATTSLYTSSPTKASERQMMMAKKHKVKDEHLSWEEFSQANYRMIAAMKQQEWPEERIKMVRDFWIAFETHDWRHDASEYRKKALLLYQGRIRKDWHKTLGTSAAFRLLPLCEDRLNDLHHELMDNAYAAKIDTVR
;
A
#
# COMPACT_ATOMS: atom_id res chain seq x y z
N MET A 1 -48.29 12.49 30.44
CA MET A 1 -47.34 13.53 29.95
C MET A 1 -46.09 13.48 30.82
N PRO A 2 -44.90 13.68 30.26
CA PRO A 2 -43.82 12.68 30.30
C PRO A 2 -42.60 13.13 31.11
N SER A 3 -41.80 12.20 31.62
CA SER A 3 -40.35 12.34 31.53
C SER A 3 -39.62 11.02 31.70
N THR A 4 -38.83 10.75 30.68
CA THR A 4 -37.92 9.65 30.44
C THR A 4 -36.64 9.74 31.27
N ASN A 5 -35.99 8.58 31.36
CA ASN A 5 -34.53 8.37 31.23
C ASN A 5 -33.71 8.23 32.53
N SER A 6 -33.19 7.01 32.75
CA SER A 6 -31.75 6.76 32.68
C SER A 6 -31.46 5.25 32.72
N ALA A 7 -31.33 4.62 31.55
CA ALA A 7 -30.63 3.34 31.44
C ALA A 7 -29.15 3.66 31.19
N LYS A 8 -28.30 3.38 32.18
CA LYS A 8 -26.84 3.39 32.00
C LYS A 8 -26.45 2.20 31.12
N ALA A 9 -26.17 2.46 29.84
CA ALA A 9 -25.50 1.49 28.98
C ALA A 9 -23.98 1.62 29.16
N THR A 10 -23.42 0.80 30.04
CA THR A 10 -21.99 0.53 30.10
C THR A 10 -21.69 -0.59 29.11
N THR A 11 -21.07 -0.29 27.96
CA THR A 11 -20.57 -1.34 27.06
C THR A 11 -19.09 -1.13 26.78
N SER A 12 -18.32 -1.85 27.60
CA SER A 12 -17.00 -2.40 27.42
C SER A 12 -16.42 -2.35 26.00
N LEU A 13 -15.27 -1.67 25.84
CA LEU A 13 -14.37 -1.82 24.71
C LEU A 13 -13.76 -3.24 24.74
N TYR A 14 -14.35 -4.17 23.99
CA TYR A 14 -13.77 -5.49 23.77
C TYR A 14 -12.71 -5.40 22.67
N THR A 15 -11.44 -5.24 23.06
CA THR A 15 -10.33 -5.61 22.17
C THR A 15 -10.30 -7.13 22.09
N SER A 16 -10.91 -7.69 21.04
CA SER A 16 -10.86 -9.13 20.78
C SER A 16 -9.40 -9.54 20.54
N SER A 17 -8.94 -10.53 21.32
CA SER A 17 -7.64 -11.14 21.08
C SER A 17 -7.66 -11.87 19.73
N PRO A 18 -6.60 -11.78 18.91
CA PRO A 18 -6.55 -12.45 17.62
C PRO A 18 -6.72 -13.96 17.78
N THR A 19 -7.52 -14.58 16.93
CA THR A 19 -7.72 -16.03 16.92
C THR A 19 -6.44 -16.75 16.48
N LYS A 20 -6.20 -17.98 16.94
CA LYS A 20 -5.02 -18.79 16.56
C LYS A 20 -4.79 -18.90 15.05
N ALA A 21 -5.87 -18.83 14.25
CA ALA A 21 -5.79 -18.80 12.79
C ALA A 21 -5.22 -17.47 12.26
N SER A 22 -5.68 -16.33 12.82
CA SER A 22 -5.13 -15.01 12.50
C SER A 22 -3.68 -14.86 12.98
N GLU A 23 -3.33 -15.43 14.14
CA GLU A 23 -1.95 -15.43 14.64
C GLU A 23 -1.03 -16.27 13.75
N ARG A 24 -1.49 -17.44 13.27
CA ARG A 24 -0.76 -18.27 12.31
C ARG A 24 -0.60 -17.58 10.96
N GLN A 25 -1.64 -16.93 10.45
CA GLN A 25 -1.56 -16.14 9.22
C GLN A 25 -0.58 -14.96 9.36
N MET A 26 -0.62 -14.27 10.50
CA MET A 26 0.27 -13.15 10.82
C MET A 26 1.72 -13.62 11.04
N MET A 27 1.94 -14.82 11.60
CA MET A 27 3.26 -15.44 11.75
C MET A 27 3.83 -15.93 10.40
N MET A 28 3.00 -16.50 9.52
CA MET A 28 3.41 -16.89 8.17
C MET A 28 3.69 -15.68 7.28
N ALA A 29 2.90 -14.61 7.41
CA ALA A 29 3.15 -13.33 6.74
C ALA A 29 4.47 -12.67 7.20
N LYS A 30 4.84 -12.84 8.48
CA LYS A 30 6.15 -12.37 8.99
C LYS A 30 7.34 -13.13 8.38
N LYS A 31 7.16 -14.38 7.95
CA LYS A 31 8.23 -15.23 7.41
C LYS A 31 8.56 -14.95 5.93
N HIS A 32 7.67 -14.28 5.19
CA HIS A 32 7.85 -13.91 3.78
C HIS A 32 7.68 -12.39 3.59
N LYS A 33 8.55 -11.60 4.21
CA LYS A 33 8.63 -10.16 3.92
C LYS A 33 9.33 -9.94 2.58
N VAL A 34 8.57 -9.98 1.50
CA VAL A 34 9.00 -9.53 0.18
C VAL A 34 9.03 -8.00 0.21
N LYS A 35 10.13 -7.37 -0.23
CA LYS A 35 10.17 -5.90 -0.39
C LYS A 35 9.24 -5.51 -1.55
N ASP A 36 8.66 -4.32 -1.51
CA ASP A 36 7.71 -3.86 -2.56
C ASP A 36 8.32 -3.95 -3.98
N GLU A 37 9.61 -3.67 -4.14
CA GLU A 37 10.36 -3.76 -5.42
C GLU A 37 10.50 -5.19 -5.98
N HIS A 38 10.20 -6.21 -5.18
CA HIS A 38 10.26 -7.63 -5.56
C HIS A 38 8.87 -8.25 -5.71
N LEU A 39 7.80 -7.47 -5.52
CA LEU A 39 6.45 -7.95 -5.80
C LEU A 39 6.29 -8.18 -7.31
N SER A 40 5.62 -9.26 -7.68
CA SER A 40 5.09 -9.36 -9.05
C SER A 40 3.93 -8.37 -9.23
N TRP A 41 3.67 -7.98 -10.47
CA TRP A 41 2.52 -7.15 -10.81
C TRP A 41 1.20 -7.83 -10.41
N GLU A 42 1.10 -9.15 -10.56
CA GLU A 42 -0.08 -9.91 -10.14
C GLU A 42 -0.30 -9.86 -8.62
N GLU A 43 0.75 -10.03 -7.82
CA GLU A 43 0.66 -9.90 -6.36
C GLU A 43 0.27 -8.47 -5.96
N PHE A 44 0.85 -7.47 -6.63
CA PHE A 44 0.46 -6.08 -6.47
C PHE A 44 -1.03 -5.88 -6.79
N SER A 45 -1.53 -6.44 -7.88
CA SER A 45 -2.94 -6.34 -8.28
C SER A 45 -3.90 -6.99 -7.31
N GLN A 46 -3.59 -8.20 -6.86
CA GLN A 46 -4.39 -8.89 -5.87
C GLN A 46 -4.39 -8.17 -4.51
N ALA A 47 -3.25 -7.64 -4.08
CA ALA A 47 -3.15 -6.93 -2.80
C ALA A 47 -4.07 -5.71 -2.75
N ASN A 48 -4.14 -4.94 -3.84
CA ASN A 48 -4.95 -3.72 -3.88
C ASN A 48 -6.45 -4.01 -3.99
N TYR A 49 -6.84 -5.04 -4.74
CA TYR A 49 -8.21 -5.53 -4.72
C TYR A 49 -8.66 -5.90 -3.30
N ARG A 50 -7.83 -6.66 -2.57
CA ARG A 50 -8.11 -7.08 -1.19
C ARG A 50 -8.19 -5.89 -0.23
N MET A 51 -7.31 -4.89 -0.41
CA MET A 51 -7.33 -3.66 0.40
C MET A 51 -8.63 -2.88 0.20
N ILE A 52 -9.06 -2.66 -1.06
CA ILE A 52 -10.33 -1.96 -1.35
C ILE A 52 -11.52 -2.73 -0.78
N ALA A 53 -11.53 -4.06 -0.90
CA ALA A 53 -12.58 -4.90 -0.31
C ALA A 53 -12.64 -4.74 1.21
N ALA A 54 -11.49 -4.75 1.89
CA ALA A 54 -11.41 -4.53 3.33
C ALA A 54 -11.88 -3.12 3.73
N MET A 55 -11.50 -2.08 2.99
CA MET A 55 -11.96 -0.71 3.25
C MET A 55 -13.49 -0.61 3.14
N LYS A 56 -14.10 -1.26 2.14
CA LYS A 56 -15.56 -1.33 1.99
C LYS A 56 -16.23 -2.06 3.15
N GLN A 57 -15.68 -3.21 3.57
CA GLN A 57 -16.20 -3.99 4.70
C GLN A 57 -16.14 -3.24 6.03
N GLN A 58 -15.19 -2.31 6.17
CA GLN A 58 -15.02 -1.46 7.34
C GLN A 58 -15.68 -0.09 7.18
N GLU A 59 -16.56 0.07 6.18
CA GLU A 59 -17.36 1.27 5.95
C GLU A 59 -16.53 2.56 5.89
N TRP A 60 -15.34 2.48 5.28
CA TRP A 60 -14.54 3.67 5.04
C TRP A 60 -15.32 4.65 4.15
N PRO A 61 -15.15 5.98 4.35
CA PRO A 61 -15.76 6.98 3.48
C PRO A 61 -15.43 6.71 2.00
N GLU A 62 -16.42 6.82 1.13
CA GLU A 62 -16.28 6.49 -0.29
C GLU A 62 -15.19 7.35 -0.96
N GLU A 63 -15.00 8.59 -0.51
CA GLU A 63 -13.92 9.46 -1.00
C GLU A 63 -12.54 8.85 -0.75
N ARG A 64 -12.34 8.15 0.38
CA ARG A 64 -11.08 7.47 0.69
C ARG A 64 -10.89 6.23 -0.16
N ILE A 65 -11.95 5.45 -0.34
CA ILE A 65 -11.94 4.26 -1.20
C ILE A 65 -11.63 4.68 -2.64
N LYS A 66 -12.25 5.76 -3.12
CA LYS A 66 -12.03 6.33 -4.43
C LYS A 66 -10.59 6.82 -4.58
N MET A 67 -10.06 7.58 -3.63
CA MET A 67 -8.66 8.05 -3.69
C MET A 67 -7.67 6.89 -3.82
N VAL A 68 -7.83 5.82 -3.02
CA VAL A 68 -6.97 4.63 -3.12
C VAL A 68 -7.16 3.90 -4.46
N ARG A 69 -8.39 3.80 -4.95
CA ARG A 69 -8.71 3.20 -6.24
C ARG A 69 -8.09 3.99 -7.40
N ASP A 70 -8.20 5.31 -7.37
CA ASP A 70 -7.66 6.18 -8.42
C ASP A 70 -6.13 6.13 -8.42
N PHE A 71 -5.51 6.15 -7.23
CA PHE A 71 -4.07 5.91 -7.08
C PHE A 71 -3.68 4.59 -7.73
N TRP A 72 -4.40 3.52 -7.42
CA TRP A 72 -4.16 2.19 -7.97
C TRP A 72 -4.27 2.13 -9.49
N ILE A 73 -5.37 2.67 -10.05
CA ILE A 73 -5.59 2.72 -11.50
C ILE A 73 -4.45 3.45 -12.19
N ALA A 74 -3.93 4.53 -11.60
CA ALA A 74 -2.82 5.29 -12.18
C ALA A 74 -1.55 4.45 -12.40
N PHE A 75 -1.25 3.45 -11.55
CA PHE A 75 -0.13 2.51 -11.79
C PHE A 75 -0.49 1.40 -12.78
N GLU A 76 -1.73 0.93 -12.74
CA GLU A 76 -2.23 -0.11 -13.66
C GLU A 76 -2.25 0.37 -15.12
N THR A 77 -2.47 1.67 -15.34
CA THR A 77 -2.54 2.26 -16.68
C THR A 77 -1.30 3.05 -17.07
N HIS A 78 -0.25 3.07 -16.23
CA HIS A 78 0.97 3.80 -16.53
C HIS A 78 1.75 3.12 -17.65
N ASP A 79 2.27 3.88 -18.61
CA ASP A 79 3.02 3.34 -19.76
C ASP A 79 4.17 2.42 -19.34
N TRP A 80 4.88 2.79 -18.27
CA TRP A 80 6.00 2.02 -17.74
C TRP A 80 5.61 0.61 -17.25
N ARG A 81 4.34 0.35 -16.93
CA ARG A 81 3.88 -1.00 -16.60
C ARG A 81 4.03 -1.94 -17.79
N HIS A 82 3.79 -1.43 -18.99
CA HIS A 82 3.79 -2.18 -20.24
C HIS A 82 5.09 -2.02 -21.04
N ASP A 83 6.08 -1.31 -20.49
CA ASP A 83 7.37 -1.07 -21.12
C ASP A 83 8.22 -2.35 -21.22
N ALA A 84 9.20 -2.38 -22.12
CA ALA A 84 10.14 -3.49 -22.21
C ALA A 84 11.20 -3.46 -21.08
N SER A 85 11.46 -2.28 -20.50
CA SER A 85 12.41 -2.09 -19.41
C SER A 85 11.86 -2.58 -18.08
N GLU A 86 12.46 -3.65 -17.56
CA GLU A 86 12.17 -4.16 -16.22
C GLU A 86 12.51 -3.15 -15.11
N TYR A 87 13.44 -2.22 -15.34
CA TYR A 87 13.78 -1.18 -14.37
C TYR A 87 12.67 -0.13 -14.24
N ARG A 88 12.01 0.22 -15.35
CA ARG A 88 10.85 1.13 -15.33
C ARG A 88 9.68 0.52 -14.56
N LYS A 89 9.39 -0.76 -14.82
CA LYS A 89 8.39 -1.52 -14.05
C LYS A 89 8.70 -1.57 -12.56
N LYS A 90 9.96 -1.87 -12.20
CA LYS A 90 10.41 -1.90 -10.80
C LYS A 90 10.35 -0.53 -10.14
N ALA A 91 10.69 0.55 -10.87
CA ALA A 91 10.58 1.91 -10.37
C ALA A 91 9.14 2.26 -9.97
N LEU A 92 8.14 1.86 -10.76
CA LEU A 92 6.72 2.01 -10.41
C LEU A 92 6.35 1.29 -9.10
N LEU A 93 6.75 0.02 -8.96
CA LEU A 93 6.48 -0.78 -7.76
C LEU A 93 7.20 -0.24 -6.52
N LEU A 94 8.42 0.26 -6.69
CA LEU A 94 9.17 0.90 -5.59
C LEU A 94 8.56 2.24 -5.20
N TYR A 95 8.17 3.06 -6.19
CA TYR A 95 7.52 4.35 -5.96
C TYR A 95 6.24 4.17 -5.14
N GLN A 96 5.35 3.27 -5.58
CA GLN A 96 4.11 3.07 -4.85
C GLN A 96 4.42 2.60 -3.43
N GLY A 97 5.37 1.67 -3.24
CA GLY A 97 5.68 1.11 -1.92
C GLY A 97 6.08 2.19 -0.93
N ARG A 98 6.92 3.13 -1.39
CA ARG A 98 7.30 4.33 -0.64
C ARG A 98 6.07 5.20 -0.33
N ILE A 99 5.23 5.50 -1.32
CA ILE A 99 4.02 6.32 -1.13
C ILE A 99 3.01 5.67 -0.18
N ARG A 100 2.69 4.38 -0.32
CA ARG A 100 1.79 3.66 0.60
C ARG A 100 2.33 3.64 2.01
N LYS A 101 3.64 3.45 2.19
CA LYS A 101 4.29 3.48 3.50
C LYS A 101 4.16 4.86 4.14
N ASP A 102 4.42 5.92 3.38
CA ASP A 102 4.31 7.29 3.88
C ASP A 102 2.85 7.65 4.18
N TRP A 103 1.93 7.29 3.30
CA TRP A 103 0.48 7.41 3.53
C TRP A 103 0.06 6.73 4.83
N HIS A 104 0.47 5.47 5.05
CA HIS A 104 0.15 4.72 6.26
C HIS A 104 0.67 5.42 7.53
N LYS A 105 1.86 6.05 7.49
CA LYS A 105 2.40 6.82 8.63
C LYS A 105 1.58 8.08 8.90
N THR A 106 0.96 8.66 7.88
CA THR A 106 0.17 9.90 7.99
C THR A 106 -1.31 9.65 8.30
N LEU A 107 -1.76 8.39 8.39
CA LEU A 107 -3.14 8.06 8.73
C LEU A 107 -3.56 8.71 10.06
N GLY A 108 -4.73 9.35 10.06
CA GLY A 108 -5.22 10.12 11.21
C GLY A 108 -4.78 11.59 11.23
N THR A 109 -3.97 12.03 10.25
CA THR A 109 -3.61 13.44 10.06
C THR A 109 -4.24 14.01 8.78
N SER A 110 -4.22 15.34 8.64
CA SER A 110 -4.61 16.01 7.39
C SER A 110 -3.66 15.76 6.21
N ALA A 111 -2.47 15.18 6.46
CA ALA A 111 -1.48 14.87 5.42
C ALA A 111 -1.73 13.52 4.72
N ALA A 112 -2.62 12.67 5.23
CA ALA A 112 -2.94 11.36 4.65
C ALA A 112 -3.69 11.40 3.30
N PHE A 113 -3.82 12.57 2.68
CA PHE A 113 -4.81 12.80 1.62
C PHE A 113 -4.22 13.15 0.25
N ARG A 114 -2.92 12.91 0.00
CA ARG A 114 -2.30 13.21 -1.31
C ARG A 114 -1.47 12.03 -1.84
N LEU A 115 -2.18 11.02 -2.34
CA LEU A 115 -1.58 9.90 -3.08
C LEU A 115 -1.32 10.24 -4.56
N LEU A 116 -2.01 11.25 -5.09
CA LEU A 116 -1.94 11.71 -6.49
C LEU A 116 -1.74 13.23 -6.57
N PRO A 117 -1.24 13.74 -7.71
CA PRO A 117 -0.78 13.00 -8.90
C PRO A 117 0.53 12.23 -8.67
N LEU A 118 0.85 11.30 -9.57
CA LEU A 118 2.19 10.70 -9.64
C LEU A 118 3.23 11.81 -9.84
N CYS A 119 4.28 11.80 -9.04
CA CYS A 119 5.40 12.71 -9.20
C CYS A 119 6.41 12.08 -10.15
N GLU A 120 6.31 12.47 -11.43
CA GLU A 120 7.17 11.95 -12.51
C GLU A 120 8.66 12.12 -12.19
N ASP A 121 9.06 13.27 -11.63
CA ASP A 121 10.46 13.51 -11.25
C ASP A 121 10.96 12.46 -10.26
N ARG A 122 10.18 12.22 -9.19
CA ARG A 122 10.52 11.20 -8.19
C ARG A 122 10.48 9.77 -8.76
N LEU A 123 9.63 9.51 -9.76
CA LEU A 123 9.60 8.22 -10.45
C LEU A 123 10.84 8.03 -11.34
N ASN A 124 11.29 9.07 -12.03
CA ASN A 124 12.52 9.08 -12.81
C ASN A 124 13.77 8.93 -11.94
N ASP A 125 13.83 9.62 -10.79
CA ASP A 125 14.92 9.47 -9.83
C ASP A 125 15.08 8.02 -9.37
N LEU A 126 13.97 7.36 -9.07
CA LEU A 126 13.95 5.94 -8.70
C LEU A 126 14.45 5.03 -9.81
N HIS A 127 14.08 5.33 -11.05
CA HIS A 127 14.55 4.58 -12.21
C HIS A 127 16.06 4.72 -12.39
N HIS A 128 16.60 5.94 -12.26
CA HIS A 128 18.05 6.18 -12.31
C HIS A 128 18.77 5.47 -11.16
N GLU A 129 18.27 5.57 -9.91
CA GLU A 129 18.83 4.89 -8.73
C GLU A 129 18.93 3.37 -8.97
N LEU A 130 17.87 2.75 -9.52
CA LEU A 130 17.87 1.32 -9.82
C LEU A 130 18.89 0.93 -10.91
N MET A 131 19.03 1.76 -11.93
CA MET A 131 20.00 1.53 -13.02
C MET A 131 21.43 1.66 -12.51
N ASP A 132 21.76 2.73 -11.80
CA ASP A 132 23.09 3.00 -11.25
C ASP A 132 23.53 1.87 -10.30
N ASN A 133 22.63 1.43 -9.42
CA ASN A 133 22.88 0.30 -8.52
C ASN A 133 23.16 -1.00 -9.28
N ALA A 134 22.43 -1.25 -10.38
CA ALA A 134 22.64 -2.44 -11.20
C ALA A 134 23.97 -2.38 -11.96
N TYR A 135 24.40 -1.20 -12.41
CA TYR A 135 25.70 -1.03 -13.05
C TYR A 135 26.85 -1.18 -12.06
N ALA A 136 26.76 -0.57 -10.88
CA ALA A 136 27.76 -0.71 -9.82
C ALA A 136 27.95 -2.17 -9.42
N ALA A 137 26.86 -2.91 -9.20
CA ALA A 137 26.92 -4.34 -8.86
C ALA A 137 27.62 -5.18 -9.93
N LYS A 138 27.40 -4.88 -11.22
CA LYS A 138 28.10 -5.57 -12.32
C LYS A 138 29.60 -5.30 -12.32
N ILE A 139 30.01 -4.08 -12.03
CA ILE A 139 31.44 -3.72 -11.97
C ILE A 139 32.12 -4.48 -10.83
N ASP A 140 31.49 -4.56 -9.66
CA ASP A 140 32.04 -5.29 -8.51
C ASP A 140 32.15 -6.81 -8.76
N THR A 141 31.25 -7.40 -9.55
CA THR A 141 31.33 -8.84 -9.88
C THR A 141 32.44 -9.20 -10.89
N VAL A 142 33.01 -8.21 -11.57
CA VAL A 142 34.08 -8.40 -12.57
C VAL A 142 35.47 -8.17 -11.96
N ARG A 143 35.54 -7.58 -10.76
CA ARG A 143 36.78 -7.37 -10.00
C ARG A 143 37.11 -8.59 -9.13
#